data_AF-A0A7W9KG39-F1
#
_entry.id   AF-A0A7W9KG39-F1
#
_cell.length_a   1.000
_cell.length_b   1.000
_cell.length_c   1.000
_cell.angle_alpha   90.00
_cell.angle_beta   90.00
_cell.angle_gamma   90.00
#
_symmetry.space_group_name_H-M   'P 1'
#
loop_
_entity.id
_entity.type
_entity.pdbx_description
1 polymer ?
#
loop_
_entity_poly.entity_id
_entity_poly.type
_entity_poly.pdbx_seq_one_letter_code
_entity_poly.pdbx_strand_id
1 'polypeptide(L)'
;MPDLAAYDVILVNSSGGKDSQAMLDEVCVLAESAGVLDRITVLHCALGHVEWPGTSELARAQAEHYGVRYEQRHREQGLLLDQVRRRGRWPSASARYCTSDQKRGPARKLITQLVAELGDLGRPARVLNCMGLRAEESRARLKKARLSRDEAASSGRRTVDTWLPIHDWTETQVWQRIHASGVPYHPAYDQGMTRLSCSLCVLASRADLVRAAQLRPELAAEYAELEAEIGHRFRNDLSMADIITAAAQATTAERTEEAATIDLGEGRLWWPRFERQSDRYGTVFLLTGPDAEDYVSFDNAPVGQPGRLVAIVVETRRSGHCGDIARSLAPVTPSVGEEITLGAGTLFTDADDDLGVRTAVGLVPDDGRDTDWLDPRALYRCHNQTVRLELRIGSHTNKRARDTTSRAA
;
A
#
# COMPACT_ATOMS: atom_id res chain seq x y z
N MET A 1 29.07 10.90 4.01
CA MET A 1 28.29 11.70 3.04
C MET A 1 29.30 12.39 2.12
N PRO A 2 29.12 12.38 0.78
CA PRO A 2 29.99 13.14 -0.11
C PRO A 2 29.79 14.64 0.07
N ASP A 3 30.82 15.44 -0.23
CA ASP A 3 30.69 16.88 -0.41
C ASP A 3 30.05 17.16 -1.78
N LEU A 4 28.81 17.66 -1.79
CA LEU A 4 28.06 17.92 -3.02
C LEU A 4 28.66 19.07 -3.84
N ALA A 5 29.28 20.07 -3.19
CA ALA A 5 29.89 21.21 -3.88
C ALA A 5 31.11 20.80 -4.72
N ALA A 6 31.69 19.64 -4.41
CA ALA A 6 32.81 19.06 -5.14
C ALA A 6 32.43 18.41 -6.49
N TYR A 7 31.13 18.33 -6.81
CA TYR A 7 30.62 17.75 -8.06
C TYR A 7 30.07 18.82 -9.00
N ASP A 8 30.36 18.67 -10.30
CA ASP A 8 29.91 19.58 -11.35
C ASP A 8 28.50 19.20 -11.85
N VAL A 9 28.13 17.92 -11.75
CA VAL A 9 26.80 17.38 -12.09
C VAL A 9 26.34 16.45 -10.97
N ILE A 10 25.10 16.63 -10.52
CA ILE A 10 24.43 15.72 -9.57
C ILE A 10 23.24 15.10 -10.30
N LEU A 11 23.39 13.84 -10.72
CA LEU A 11 22.34 13.10 -11.41
C LEU A 11 21.52 12.29 -10.40
N VAL A 12 20.21 12.55 -10.31
CA VAL A 12 19.29 11.84 -9.42
C VAL A 12 18.39 10.92 -10.25
N ASN A 13 18.52 9.61 -10.07
CA ASN A 13 17.71 8.65 -10.83
C ASN A 13 16.33 8.48 -10.20
N SER A 14 15.27 8.81 -10.94
CA SER A 14 13.88 8.62 -10.53
C SER A 14 13.22 7.43 -11.24
N SER A 15 12.69 6.48 -10.46
CA SER A 15 11.81 5.42 -10.98
C SER A 15 10.33 5.76 -10.81
N GLY A 16 10.01 6.96 -10.30
CA GLY A 16 8.67 7.35 -9.83
C GLY A 16 8.21 6.63 -8.56
N GLY A 17 9.07 5.80 -7.96
CA GLY A 17 8.76 5.03 -6.75
C GLY A 17 9.20 5.75 -5.47
N LYS A 18 8.70 5.25 -4.33
CA LYS A 18 8.92 5.82 -2.99
C LYS A 18 10.40 6.05 -2.66
N ASP A 19 11.27 5.08 -2.93
CA ASP A 19 12.69 5.19 -2.58
C ASP A 19 13.39 6.26 -3.41
N SER A 20 13.07 6.36 -4.71
CA SER A 20 13.64 7.41 -5.54
C SER A 20 13.09 8.80 -5.22
N GLN A 21 11.83 8.89 -4.78
CA GLN A 21 11.21 10.15 -4.36
C GLN A 21 11.82 10.65 -3.05
N ALA A 22 11.94 9.79 -2.03
CA ALA A 22 12.57 10.14 -0.76
C ALA A 22 14.05 10.51 -0.96
N MET A 23 14.76 9.79 -1.83
CA MET A 23 16.12 10.16 -2.22
C MET A 23 16.16 11.53 -2.90
N LEU A 24 15.25 11.82 -3.84
CA LEU A 24 15.22 13.11 -4.55
C LEU A 24 15.08 14.26 -3.56
N ASP A 25 14.12 14.16 -2.64
CA ASP A 25 13.93 15.15 -1.59
C ASP A 25 15.22 15.35 -0.77
N GLU A 26 15.80 14.25 -0.25
CA GLU A 26 17.00 14.32 0.58
C GLU A 26 18.19 14.96 -0.15
N VAL A 27 18.40 14.59 -1.42
CA VAL A 27 19.48 15.16 -2.22
C VAL A 27 19.23 16.64 -2.52
N CYS A 28 17.98 17.06 -2.77
CA CYS A 28 17.66 18.47 -2.99
C CYS A 28 17.87 19.30 -1.73
N VAL A 29 17.45 18.83 -0.55
CA VAL A 29 17.68 19.51 0.73
C VAL A 29 19.18 19.70 1.01
N LEU A 30 19.98 18.66 0.76
CA LEU A 30 21.43 18.72 0.93
C LEU A 30 22.09 19.65 -0.09
N ALA A 31 21.63 19.65 -1.34
CA ALA A 31 22.18 20.50 -2.40
C ALA A 31 21.82 21.98 -2.21
N GLU A 32 20.59 22.28 -1.76
CA GLU A 32 20.16 23.63 -1.39
C GLU A 32 21.03 24.17 -0.26
N SER A 33 21.24 23.37 0.78
CA SER A 33 22.10 23.72 1.92
C SER A 33 23.56 23.95 1.51
N ALA A 34 24.01 23.30 0.43
CA ALA A 34 25.35 23.45 -0.14
C ALA A 34 25.44 24.53 -1.24
N GLY A 35 24.33 25.20 -1.60
CA GLY A 35 24.28 26.21 -2.65
C GLY A 35 24.55 25.67 -4.06
N VAL A 36 24.17 24.42 -4.34
CA VAL A 36 24.41 23.73 -5.62
C VAL A 36 23.16 23.04 -6.18
N LEU A 37 21.97 23.50 -5.80
CA LEU A 37 20.70 22.97 -6.30
C LEU A 37 20.62 23.03 -7.84
N ASP A 38 21.20 24.06 -8.45
CA ASP A 38 21.29 24.27 -9.90
C ASP A 38 22.07 23.17 -10.63
N ARG A 39 22.89 22.39 -9.92
CA ARG A 39 23.67 21.26 -10.49
C ARG A 39 22.89 19.95 -10.52
N ILE A 40 21.67 19.91 -9.97
CA ILE A 40 20.84 18.70 -9.97
C ILE A 40 20.13 18.52 -11.31
N THR A 41 20.21 17.30 -11.83
CA THR A 41 19.37 16.81 -12.91
C THR A 41 18.69 15.52 -12.48
N VAL A 42 17.36 15.49 -12.53
CA VAL A 42 16.55 14.30 -12.31
C VAL A 42 16.40 13.55 -13.62
N LEU A 43 16.75 12.26 -13.61
CA LEU A 43 16.62 11.37 -14.77
C LEU A 43 15.54 10.32 -14.52
N HIS A 44 14.54 10.27 -15.40
CA HIS A 44 13.62 9.15 -15.51
C HIS A 44 13.89 8.36 -16.80
N CYS A 45 14.31 7.10 -16.65
CA CYS A 45 14.49 6.19 -17.79
C CYS A 45 13.17 5.45 -18.08
N ALA A 46 12.28 6.01 -18.90
CA ALA A 46 10.97 5.44 -19.18
C ALA A 46 11.04 4.08 -19.90
N LEU A 47 10.14 3.17 -19.53
CA LEU A 47 9.98 1.86 -20.19
C LEU A 47 8.73 1.78 -21.09
N GLY A 48 7.97 2.87 -21.19
CA GLY A 48 6.71 2.95 -21.94
C GLY A 48 5.54 2.36 -21.17
N HIS A 49 4.58 1.76 -21.89
CA HIS A 49 3.28 1.35 -21.33
C HIS A 49 3.36 0.22 -20.28
N VAL A 50 4.52 -0.43 -20.15
CA VAL A 50 4.78 -1.42 -19.09
C VAL A 50 4.94 -0.79 -17.70
N GLU A 51 5.21 0.50 -17.62
CA GLU A 51 5.21 1.24 -16.34
C GLU A 51 3.78 1.48 -15.86
N TRP A 52 3.65 1.90 -14.61
CA TRP A 52 2.35 2.31 -14.10
C TRP A 52 1.90 3.61 -14.79
N PRO A 53 0.61 3.76 -15.15
CA PRO A 53 0.13 4.99 -15.77
C PRO A 53 0.38 6.18 -14.85
N GLY A 54 0.88 7.30 -15.39
CA GLY A 54 1.22 8.48 -14.59
C GLY A 54 2.63 8.50 -13.99
N THR A 55 3.43 7.42 -14.14
CA THR A 55 4.78 7.35 -13.53
C THR A 55 5.71 8.44 -14.06
N SER A 56 5.74 8.67 -15.37
CA SER A 56 6.62 9.69 -15.98
C SER A 56 6.16 11.11 -15.64
N GLU A 57 4.86 11.34 -15.62
CA GLU A 57 4.24 12.61 -15.24
C GLU A 57 4.54 12.94 -13.78
N LEU A 58 4.42 11.94 -12.90
CA LEU A 58 4.75 12.07 -11.49
C LEU A 58 6.24 12.37 -11.28
N ALA A 59 7.14 11.64 -11.95
CA ALA A 59 8.57 11.88 -11.84
C ALA A 59 8.96 13.30 -12.29
N ARG A 60 8.30 13.82 -13.34
CA ARG A 60 8.46 15.22 -13.77
C ARG A 60 7.94 16.19 -12.71
N ALA A 61 6.72 16.00 -12.22
CA ALA A 61 6.12 16.86 -11.21
C ALA A 61 6.95 16.90 -9.92
N GLN A 62 7.53 15.77 -9.53
CA GLN A 62 8.45 15.66 -8.39
C GLN A 62 9.72 16.50 -8.59
N ALA A 63 10.30 16.52 -9.79
CA ALA A 63 11.45 17.37 -10.10
C ALA A 63 11.08 18.86 -10.15
N GLU A 64 9.93 19.19 -10.75
CA GLU A 64 9.40 20.55 -10.83
C GLU A 64 9.13 21.15 -9.46
N HIS A 65 8.67 20.34 -8.50
CA HIS A 65 8.48 20.77 -7.12
C HIS A 65 9.74 21.38 -6.48
N TYR A 66 10.92 20.80 -6.76
CA TYR A 66 12.21 21.32 -6.26
C TYR A 66 12.84 22.34 -7.21
N GLY A 67 12.20 22.69 -8.34
CA GLY A 67 12.77 23.61 -9.33
C GLY A 67 14.04 23.08 -10.01
N VAL A 68 14.26 21.76 -10.03
CA VAL A 68 15.46 21.14 -10.62
C VAL A 68 15.19 20.62 -12.04
N ARG A 69 16.24 20.51 -12.85
CA ARG A 69 16.15 20.02 -14.24
C ARG A 69 15.60 18.60 -14.28
N TYR A 70 14.62 18.36 -15.16
CA TYR A 70 14.09 17.02 -15.44
C TYR A 70 14.48 16.54 -16.84
N GLU A 71 14.91 15.30 -16.94
CA GLU A 71 15.24 14.62 -18.20
C GLU A 71 14.57 13.26 -18.25
N GLN A 72 13.79 13.02 -19.30
CA GLN A 72 13.27 11.70 -19.63
C GLN A 72 14.10 11.08 -20.75
N ARG A 73 14.51 9.83 -20.57
CA ARG A 73 15.23 9.05 -21.60
C ARG A 73 14.60 7.67 -21.74
N HIS A 74 14.77 7.06 -22.90
CA HIS A 74 14.39 5.68 -23.14
C HIS A 74 15.46 5.02 -24.02
N ARG A 75 15.38 3.71 -24.18
CA ARG A 75 16.26 3.00 -25.10
C ARG A 75 15.78 3.16 -26.54
N GLU A 76 16.60 3.78 -27.38
CA GLU A 76 16.28 4.06 -28.79
C GLU A 76 16.02 2.80 -29.63
N GLN A 77 16.66 1.66 -29.33
CA GLN A 77 16.52 0.44 -30.13
C GLN A 77 15.32 -0.43 -29.71
N GLY A 78 14.26 0.17 -29.19
CA GLY A 78 13.05 -0.51 -28.68
C GLY A 78 13.02 -0.67 -27.16
N LEU A 79 11.79 -0.67 -26.64
CA LEU A 79 11.44 -0.72 -25.22
C LEU A 79 11.54 -2.14 -24.67
N LEU A 80 11.05 -2.36 -23.44
CA LEU A 80 11.25 -3.61 -22.72
C LEU A 80 10.68 -4.82 -23.47
N LEU A 81 9.43 -4.76 -23.92
CA LEU A 81 8.78 -5.91 -24.58
C LEU A 81 9.36 -6.18 -25.97
N ASP A 82 9.74 -5.14 -26.73
CA ASP A 82 10.49 -5.30 -27.99
C ASP A 82 11.81 -6.02 -27.77
N GLN A 83 12.47 -5.73 -26.66
CA GLN A 83 13.72 -6.38 -26.29
C GLN A 83 13.51 -7.83 -25.82
N VAL A 84 12.45 -8.10 -25.06
CA VAL A 84 12.07 -9.46 -24.65
C VAL A 84 11.82 -10.32 -25.89
N ARG A 85 10.98 -9.83 -26.81
CA ARG A 85 10.65 -10.48 -28.08
C ARG A 85 11.91 -10.81 -28.89
N ARG A 86 12.76 -9.81 -29.16
CA ARG A 86 14.00 -10.02 -29.93
C ARG A 86 15.00 -10.97 -29.27
N ARG A 87 15.03 -11.02 -27.93
CA ARG A 87 15.95 -11.93 -27.19
C ARG A 87 15.37 -13.33 -27.00
N GLY A 88 14.08 -13.53 -27.25
CA GLY A 88 13.37 -14.79 -27.00
C GLY A 88 13.41 -15.23 -25.54
N ARG A 89 13.57 -14.29 -24.58
CA ARG A 89 13.64 -14.61 -23.15
C ARG A 89 13.32 -13.42 -22.27
N TRP A 90 12.63 -13.67 -21.16
CA TRP A 90 12.39 -12.67 -20.12
C TRP A 90 13.68 -12.29 -19.37
N PRO A 91 13.78 -11.07 -18.79
CA PRO A 91 14.87 -10.74 -17.88
C PRO A 91 14.79 -11.60 -16.62
N SER A 92 15.88 -11.71 -15.86
CA SER A 92 15.87 -12.41 -14.57
C SER A 92 16.76 -11.72 -13.54
N ALA A 93 16.74 -12.20 -12.30
CA ALA A 93 17.64 -11.70 -11.27
C ALA A 93 19.13 -11.83 -11.64
N SER A 94 19.50 -12.88 -12.39
CA SER A 94 20.85 -13.14 -12.89
C SER A 94 21.12 -12.49 -14.24
N ALA A 95 20.10 -12.27 -15.07
CA ALA A 95 20.21 -11.67 -16.41
C ALA A 95 19.37 -10.39 -16.51
N ARG A 96 19.82 -9.32 -15.84
CA ARG A 96 19.12 -8.02 -15.77
C ARG A 96 19.42 -7.12 -16.96
N TYR A 97 19.18 -7.61 -18.17
CA TYR A 97 19.38 -6.79 -19.37
C TYR A 97 18.44 -5.57 -19.39
N CYS A 98 17.27 -5.67 -18.74
CA CYS A 98 16.38 -4.54 -18.52
C CYS A 98 17.07 -3.42 -17.71
N THR A 99 17.96 -3.74 -16.77
CA THR A 99 18.72 -2.72 -16.02
C THR A 99 19.92 -2.20 -16.82
N SER A 100 20.67 -3.07 -17.51
CA SER A 100 21.81 -2.63 -18.31
C SER A 100 21.39 -1.77 -19.50
N ASP A 101 20.41 -2.25 -20.26
CA ASP A 101 20.13 -1.73 -21.59
C ASP A 101 19.07 -0.62 -21.53
N GLN A 102 18.02 -0.79 -20.70
CA GLN A 102 16.91 0.17 -20.63
C GLN A 102 17.13 1.30 -19.62
N LYS A 103 18.01 1.10 -18.62
CA LYS A 103 18.25 2.09 -17.56
C LYS A 103 19.67 2.66 -17.63
N ARG A 104 20.69 1.82 -17.44
CA ARG A 104 22.10 2.28 -17.39
C ARG A 104 22.61 2.85 -18.73
N GLY A 105 22.24 2.24 -19.86
CA GLY A 105 22.62 2.73 -21.19
C GLY A 105 22.17 4.18 -21.43
N PRO A 106 20.85 4.46 -21.37
CA PRO A 106 20.32 5.82 -21.51
C PRO A 106 20.88 6.80 -20.47
N ALA A 107 21.06 6.39 -19.22
CA ALA A 107 21.67 7.23 -18.19
C ALA A 107 23.10 7.66 -18.54
N ARG A 108 23.94 6.74 -19.04
CA ARG A 108 25.32 7.05 -19.46
C ARG A 108 25.38 8.00 -20.65
N LYS A 109 24.40 7.92 -21.56
CA LYS A 109 24.27 8.89 -22.66
C LYS A 109 23.96 10.29 -22.11
N LEU A 110 23.01 10.40 -21.19
CA LEU A 110 22.70 11.68 -20.54
C LEU A 110 23.90 12.23 -19.77
N ILE A 111 24.62 11.41 -18.99
CA ILE A 111 25.84 11.84 -18.30
C ILE A 111 26.86 12.41 -19.30
N THR A 112 27.02 11.78 -20.46
CA THR A 112 27.93 12.27 -21.50
C THR A 112 27.47 13.61 -22.08
N GLN A 113 26.16 13.79 -22.27
CA GLN A 113 25.56 15.04 -22.71
C GLN A 113 25.79 16.16 -21.67
N LEU A 114 25.43 15.93 -20.41
CA LEU A 114 25.60 16.91 -19.32
C LEU A 114 27.06 17.32 -19.15
N VAL A 115 28.00 16.38 -19.24
CA VAL A 115 29.44 16.70 -19.19
C VAL A 115 29.89 17.53 -20.39
N ALA A 116 29.31 17.31 -21.58
CA ALA A 116 29.63 18.12 -22.75
C ALA A 116 29.09 19.56 -22.63
N GLU A 117 27.92 19.73 -22.02
CA GLU A 117 27.31 21.04 -21.76
C GLU A 117 28.16 21.93 -20.83
N LEU A 118 28.98 21.33 -19.95
CA LEU A 118 29.92 22.07 -19.09
C LEU A 118 31.11 22.68 -19.82
N GLY A 119 31.40 22.26 -21.05
CA GLY A 119 32.57 22.71 -21.80
C GLY A 119 33.91 22.20 -21.23
N ASP A 120 34.98 22.94 -21.48
CA ASP A 120 36.32 22.60 -20.97
C ASP A 120 36.54 23.22 -19.58
N LEU A 121 36.68 22.34 -18.58
CA LEU A 121 36.95 22.73 -17.19
C LEU A 121 38.46 22.71 -16.85
N GLY A 122 39.33 22.34 -17.78
CA GLY A 122 40.76 22.10 -17.52
C GLY A 122 41.04 20.87 -16.65
N ARG A 123 40.01 20.11 -16.28
CA ARG A 123 40.05 18.85 -15.54
C ARG A 123 38.86 17.97 -15.94
N PRO A 124 38.91 16.65 -15.65
CA PRO A 124 37.74 15.81 -15.78
C PRO A 124 36.57 16.35 -14.94
N ALA A 125 35.38 16.40 -15.53
CA ALA A 125 34.16 16.74 -14.82
C ALA A 125 33.86 15.69 -13.74
N ARG A 126 33.31 16.11 -12.60
CA ARG A 126 32.94 15.24 -11.48
C ARG A 126 31.43 15.08 -11.47
N VAL A 127 30.97 13.84 -11.65
CA VAL A 127 29.54 13.50 -11.71
C VAL A 127 29.19 12.63 -10.51
N LEU A 128 28.19 13.06 -9.75
CA LEU A 128 27.59 12.27 -8.68
C LEU A 128 26.31 11.62 -9.18
N ASN A 129 26.30 10.30 -9.32
CA ASN A 129 25.15 9.52 -9.75
C ASN A 129 24.42 8.92 -8.53
N CYS A 130 23.29 9.52 -8.16
CA CYS A 130 22.51 9.13 -6.99
C CYS A 130 21.52 8.01 -7.33
N MET A 131 21.49 6.96 -6.51
CA MET A 131 20.58 5.82 -6.66
C MET A 131 19.83 5.50 -5.37
N GLY A 132 18.51 5.31 -5.46
CA GLY A 132 17.62 5.02 -4.33
C GLY A 132 17.64 3.56 -3.90
N LEU A 133 18.82 3.00 -3.62
CA LEU A 133 18.94 1.64 -3.07
C LEU A 133 19.08 1.68 -1.55
N ARG A 134 18.29 0.86 -0.84
CA ARG A 134 18.36 0.69 0.61
C ARG A 134 18.92 -0.67 0.99
N ALA A 135 19.60 -0.73 2.13
CA ALA A 135 20.18 -1.93 2.69
C ALA A 135 19.12 -2.97 3.08
N GLU A 136 17.99 -2.50 3.62
CA GLU A 136 16.86 -3.32 4.09
C GLU A 136 16.21 -4.13 2.98
N GLU A 137 16.23 -3.66 1.72
CA GLU A 137 15.56 -4.32 0.60
C GLU A 137 16.15 -5.70 0.25
N SER A 138 17.43 -5.95 0.54
CA SER A 138 18.03 -7.29 0.37
C SER A 138 19.45 -7.39 0.96
N ARG A 139 19.87 -8.62 1.30
CA ARG A 139 21.27 -8.93 1.68
C ARG A 139 22.31 -8.45 0.66
N ALA A 140 21.98 -8.45 -0.64
CA ALA A 140 22.88 -7.97 -1.69
C ALA A 140 23.05 -6.45 -1.67
N ARG A 141 21.99 -5.70 -1.32
CA ARG A 141 22.06 -4.23 -1.19
C ARG A 141 22.69 -3.81 0.13
N LEU A 142 22.52 -4.57 1.21
CA LEU A 142 23.20 -4.35 2.49
C LEU A 142 24.73 -4.25 2.35
N LYS A 143 25.32 -5.08 1.49
CA LYS A 143 26.77 -5.13 1.25
C LYS A 143 27.31 -4.00 0.37
N LYS A 144 26.46 -3.14 -0.20
CA LYS A 144 26.92 -2.06 -1.07
C LYS A 144 27.54 -0.93 -0.26
N ALA A 145 28.66 -0.41 -0.75
CA ALA A 145 29.22 0.83 -0.24
C ALA A 145 28.25 1.99 -0.52
N ARG A 146 28.15 2.93 0.43
CA ARG A 146 27.31 4.12 0.27
C ARG A 146 27.81 5.02 -0.86
N LEU A 147 29.13 5.11 -1.05
CA LEU A 147 29.79 5.87 -2.11
C LEU A 147 30.83 4.99 -2.77
N SER A 148 30.83 4.91 -4.09
CA SER A 148 31.79 4.12 -4.86
C SER A 148 32.05 4.70 -6.24
N ARG A 149 33.28 4.68 -6.71
CA ARG A 149 33.64 5.06 -8.09
C ARG A 149 33.04 4.07 -9.10
N ASP A 150 32.34 4.56 -10.11
CA ASP A 150 31.93 3.77 -11.28
C ASP A 150 32.99 3.93 -12.39
N GLU A 151 33.98 3.04 -12.38
CA GLU A 151 35.05 3.04 -13.38
C GLU A 151 34.51 2.83 -14.80
N ALA A 152 33.44 2.03 -14.96
CA ALA A 152 32.85 1.76 -16.26
C ALA A 152 32.05 2.95 -16.82
N ALA A 153 31.64 3.89 -15.96
CA ALA A 153 31.04 5.15 -16.37
C ALA A 153 32.04 6.31 -16.44
N SER A 154 33.25 6.15 -15.90
CA SER A 154 34.31 7.16 -15.90
C SER A 154 35.13 7.14 -17.21
N SER A 155 35.81 8.24 -17.52
CA SER A 155 36.68 8.39 -18.69
C SER A 155 37.67 9.54 -18.50
N GLY A 156 38.55 9.79 -19.48
CA GLY A 156 39.45 10.95 -19.43
C GLY A 156 38.75 12.32 -19.36
N ARG A 157 37.45 12.39 -19.69
CA ARG A 157 36.64 13.61 -19.60
C ARG A 157 35.82 13.73 -18.32
N ARG A 158 35.61 12.63 -17.59
CA ARG A 158 34.77 12.63 -16.38
C ARG A 158 35.13 11.55 -15.38
N THR A 159 34.89 11.84 -14.11
CA THR A 159 34.86 10.86 -13.03
C THR A 159 33.42 10.73 -12.54
N VAL A 160 32.93 9.49 -12.40
CA VAL A 160 31.55 9.23 -11.98
C VAL A 160 31.56 8.45 -10.67
N ASP A 161 31.05 9.05 -9.61
CA ASP A 161 30.84 8.38 -8.33
C ASP A 161 29.36 8.00 -8.21
N THR A 162 29.07 6.78 -7.78
CA THR A 162 27.72 6.35 -7.41
C THR A 162 27.51 6.55 -5.93
N TRP A 163 26.45 7.25 -5.55
CA TRP A 163 26.06 7.49 -4.17
C TRP A 163 24.67 6.90 -3.87
N LEU A 164 24.52 6.33 -2.68
CA LEU A 164 23.29 5.77 -2.14
C LEU A 164 22.86 6.61 -0.92
N PRO A 165 22.09 7.71 -1.12
CA PRO A 165 21.82 8.70 -0.07
C PRO A 165 21.00 8.13 1.08
N ILE A 166 20.05 7.26 0.75
CA ILE A 166 19.09 6.65 1.67
C ILE A 166 19.44 5.20 2.04
N HIS A 167 20.72 4.82 1.92
CA HIS A 167 21.14 3.41 2.03
C HIS A 167 20.75 2.75 3.36
N ASP A 168 20.88 3.49 4.46
CA ASP A 168 20.56 3.05 5.82
C ASP A 168 19.13 3.36 6.26
N TRP A 169 18.31 3.90 5.36
CA TRP A 169 16.92 4.21 5.70
C TRP A 169 16.07 2.95 5.73
N THR A 170 15.25 2.85 6.76
CA THR A 170 14.11 1.93 6.84
C THR A 170 13.00 2.38 5.91
N GLU A 171 12.10 1.47 5.54
CA GLU A 171 10.89 1.82 4.79
C GLU A 171 10.03 2.85 5.52
N THR A 172 9.98 2.78 6.86
CA THR A 172 9.28 3.78 7.68
C THR A 172 9.87 5.19 7.49
N GLN A 173 11.19 5.32 7.50
CA GLN A 173 11.85 6.61 7.27
C GLN A 173 11.60 7.15 5.86
N VAL A 174 11.55 6.27 4.84
CA VAL A 174 11.19 6.65 3.47
C VAL A 174 9.79 7.26 3.43
N TRP A 175 8.80 6.60 4.01
CA TRP A 175 7.42 7.12 4.03
C TRP A 175 7.28 8.38 4.87
N GLN A 176 7.90 8.44 6.04
CA GLN A 176 7.94 9.66 6.86
C GLN A 176 8.50 10.84 6.06
N ARG A 177 9.56 10.61 5.28
CA ARG A 177 10.14 11.67 4.44
C ARG A 177 9.21 12.11 3.32
N ILE A 178 8.58 11.15 2.63
CA ILE A 178 7.59 11.43 1.58
C ILE A 178 6.43 12.27 2.12
N HIS A 179 5.88 11.89 3.28
CA HIS A 179 4.78 12.64 3.87
C HIS A 179 5.20 14.04 4.34
N ALA A 180 6.43 14.18 4.85
CA ALA A 180 6.97 15.46 5.29
C ALA A 180 7.27 16.42 4.13
N SER A 181 7.60 15.90 2.94
CA SER A 181 7.91 16.75 1.78
C SER A 181 6.68 17.40 1.15
N GLY A 182 5.48 16.85 1.38
CA GLY A 182 4.24 17.32 0.75
C GLY A 182 4.16 17.00 -0.76
N VAL A 183 5.13 16.27 -1.31
CA VAL A 183 5.13 15.88 -2.72
C VAL A 183 4.30 14.61 -2.92
N PRO A 184 3.38 14.56 -3.89
CA PRO A 184 2.59 13.37 -4.17
C PRO A 184 3.46 12.14 -4.44
N TYR A 185 3.04 11.00 -3.90
CA TYR A 185 3.56 9.68 -4.26
C TYR A 185 2.58 8.97 -5.20
N HIS A 186 3.03 7.86 -5.79
CA HIS A 186 2.22 7.17 -6.79
C HIS A 186 1.03 6.38 -6.18
N PRO A 187 -0.20 6.50 -6.69
CA PRO A 187 -1.40 5.86 -6.12
C PRO A 187 -1.37 4.32 -6.06
N ALA A 188 -0.53 3.69 -6.87
CA ALA A 188 -0.34 2.23 -6.84
C ALA A 188 0.05 1.71 -5.43
N TYR A 189 0.71 2.51 -4.60
CA TYR A 189 1.01 2.13 -3.22
C TYR A 189 -0.26 2.00 -2.37
N ASP A 190 -1.24 2.88 -2.56
CA ASP A 190 -2.56 2.81 -1.89
C ASP A 190 -3.38 1.62 -2.38
N GLN A 191 -3.03 1.07 -3.54
CA GLN A 191 -3.59 -0.15 -4.11
C GLN A 191 -2.87 -1.42 -3.66
N GLY A 192 -2.02 -1.35 -2.62
CA GLY A 192 -1.34 -2.49 -2.01
C GLY A 192 -0.03 -2.90 -2.68
N MET A 193 0.46 -2.14 -3.66
CA MET A 193 1.77 -2.43 -4.27
C MET A 193 2.90 -2.08 -3.33
N THR A 194 3.87 -2.97 -3.17
CA THR A 194 5.06 -2.69 -2.34
C THR A 194 6.20 -2.06 -3.14
N ARG A 195 6.13 -2.11 -4.47
CA ARG A 195 7.20 -1.69 -5.36
C ARG A 195 6.68 -1.05 -6.65
N LEU A 196 7.52 -0.18 -7.23
CA LEU A 196 7.12 0.63 -8.38
C LEU A 196 8.25 0.84 -9.40
N SER A 197 7.93 0.60 -10.67
CA SER A 197 8.62 1.05 -11.89
C SER A 197 7.88 0.40 -13.06
N CYS A 198 8.20 -0.86 -13.41
CA CYS A 198 7.35 -1.67 -14.29
C CYS A 198 6.26 -2.41 -13.49
N SER A 199 5.04 -2.44 -14.02
CA SER A 199 3.86 -3.01 -13.36
C SER A 199 4.02 -4.51 -13.12
N LEU A 200 4.43 -5.26 -14.15
CA LEU A 200 4.69 -6.70 -14.10
C LEU A 200 6.20 -6.96 -14.10
N CYS A 201 6.87 -6.56 -13.01
CA CYS A 201 8.30 -6.73 -12.89
C CYS A 201 8.69 -8.16 -12.51
N VAL A 202 9.62 -8.78 -13.25
CA VAL A 202 10.11 -10.15 -12.96
C VAL A 202 10.75 -10.31 -11.58
N LEU A 203 11.13 -9.22 -10.91
CA LEU A 203 11.70 -9.23 -9.56
C LEU A 203 10.64 -9.05 -8.45
N ALA A 204 9.35 -8.98 -8.80
CA ALA A 204 8.29 -8.62 -7.86
C ALA A 204 7.93 -9.79 -6.96
N SER A 205 7.28 -9.51 -5.83
CA SER A 205 6.69 -10.59 -5.05
C SER A 205 5.53 -11.21 -5.84
N ARG A 206 5.12 -12.44 -5.49
CA ARG A 206 3.91 -13.04 -6.07
C ARG A 206 2.67 -12.17 -5.79
N ALA A 207 2.57 -11.60 -4.59
CA ALA A 207 1.47 -10.73 -4.20
C ALA A 207 1.40 -9.47 -5.08
N ASP A 208 2.53 -8.78 -5.30
CA ASP A 208 2.59 -7.63 -6.20
C ASP A 208 2.21 -8.01 -7.64
N LEU A 209 2.64 -9.17 -8.14
CA LEU A 209 2.31 -9.61 -9.51
C LEU A 209 0.83 -9.90 -9.68
N VAL A 210 0.22 -10.57 -8.69
CA VAL A 210 -1.21 -10.84 -8.65
C VAL A 210 -1.99 -9.51 -8.61
N ARG A 211 -1.62 -8.60 -7.70
CA ARG A 211 -2.27 -7.30 -7.59
C ARG A 211 -2.09 -6.46 -8.86
N ALA A 212 -0.90 -6.47 -9.45
CA ALA A 212 -0.65 -5.79 -10.72
C ALA A 212 -1.50 -6.36 -11.85
N ALA A 213 -1.71 -7.68 -11.91
CA ALA A 213 -2.58 -8.28 -12.92
C ALA A 213 -4.07 -7.99 -12.68
N GLN A 214 -4.52 -7.81 -11.43
CA GLN A 214 -5.87 -7.31 -11.13
C GLN A 214 -6.05 -5.86 -11.64
N LEU A 215 -5.04 -5.01 -11.44
CA LEU A 215 -5.08 -3.58 -11.76
C LEU A 215 -4.76 -3.26 -13.24
N ARG A 216 -4.07 -4.17 -13.93
CA ARG A 216 -3.61 -4.02 -15.34
C ARG A 216 -3.85 -5.31 -16.13
N PRO A 217 -5.11 -5.79 -16.25
CA PRO A 217 -5.40 -7.08 -16.88
C PRO A 217 -4.99 -7.13 -18.36
N GLU A 218 -5.10 -6.04 -19.09
CA GLU A 218 -4.69 -5.96 -20.52
C GLU A 218 -3.18 -6.13 -20.68
N LEU A 219 -2.39 -5.50 -19.79
CA LEU A 219 -0.94 -5.66 -19.79
C LEU A 219 -0.54 -7.08 -19.40
N ALA A 220 -1.26 -7.69 -18.46
CA ALA A 220 -1.02 -9.08 -18.08
C ALA A 220 -1.31 -10.04 -19.24
N ALA A 221 -2.37 -9.79 -20.01
CA ALA A 221 -2.68 -10.54 -21.23
C ALA A 221 -1.59 -10.38 -22.29
N GLU A 222 -1.13 -9.15 -22.56
CA GLU A 222 -0.01 -8.90 -23.50
C GLU A 222 1.27 -9.65 -23.09
N TYR A 223 1.59 -9.67 -21.78
CA TYR A 223 2.72 -10.43 -21.26
C TYR A 223 2.53 -11.94 -21.43
N ALA A 224 1.32 -12.46 -21.27
CA ALA A 224 1.01 -13.88 -21.47
C ALA A 224 1.11 -14.29 -22.94
N GLU A 225 0.62 -13.45 -23.86
CA GLU A 225 0.78 -13.64 -25.30
C GLU A 225 2.25 -13.66 -25.70
N LEU A 226 3.04 -12.71 -25.19
CA LEU A 226 4.49 -12.68 -25.44
C LEU A 226 5.22 -13.88 -24.82
N GLU A 227 4.82 -14.32 -23.62
CA GLU A 227 5.36 -15.54 -23.00
C GLU A 227 5.13 -16.78 -23.87
N ALA A 228 3.94 -16.91 -24.47
CA ALA A 228 3.60 -17.96 -25.40
C ALA A 228 4.37 -17.82 -26.73
N GLU A 229 4.47 -16.61 -27.29
CA GLU A 229 5.19 -16.30 -28.53
C GLU A 229 6.66 -16.74 -28.46
N ILE A 230 7.36 -16.41 -27.36
CA ILE A 230 8.79 -16.67 -27.23
C ILE A 230 9.11 -18.06 -26.66
N GLY A 231 8.12 -18.80 -26.15
CA GLY A 231 8.31 -20.12 -25.56
C GLY A 231 9.20 -20.13 -24.30
N HIS A 232 9.26 -19.03 -23.56
CA HIS A 232 10.06 -18.88 -22.34
C HIS A 232 9.19 -18.33 -21.22
N ARG A 233 9.10 -19.07 -20.09
CA ARG A 233 8.30 -18.64 -18.92
C ARG A 233 8.75 -17.29 -18.39
N PHE A 234 7.81 -16.48 -17.90
CA PHE A 234 8.04 -15.17 -17.28
C PHE A 234 8.99 -15.29 -16.09
N ARG A 235 8.73 -16.26 -15.21
CA ARG A 235 9.68 -16.77 -14.22
C ARG A 235 9.70 -18.28 -14.24
N ASN A 236 10.83 -18.85 -13.80
CA ASN A 236 10.97 -20.30 -13.71
C ASN A 236 9.91 -20.92 -12.78
N ASP A 237 9.58 -20.23 -11.70
CA ASP A 237 8.61 -20.64 -10.68
C ASP A 237 7.18 -20.16 -10.95
N LEU A 238 6.95 -19.25 -11.91
CA LEU A 238 5.66 -18.58 -12.08
C LEU A 238 5.48 -18.08 -13.52
N SER A 239 4.49 -18.63 -14.25
CA SER A 239 4.11 -18.13 -15.59
C SER A 239 3.13 -16.96 -15.50
N MET A 240 2.91 -16.28 -16.62
CA MET A 240 1.85 -15.27 -16.70
C MET A 240 0.46 -15.87 -16.54
N ALA A 241 0.23 -17.07 -17.08
CA ALA A 241 -1.03 -17.79 -16.89
C ALA A 241 -1.31 -18.08 -15.40
N ASP A 242 -0.29 -18.47 -14.62
CA ASP A 242 -0.41 -18.68 -13.18
C ASP A 242 -0.80 -17.39 -12.44
N ILE A 243 -0.18 -16.26 -12.83
CA ILE A 243 -0.44 -14.93 -12.26
C ILE A 243 -1.87 -14.49 -12.55
N ILE A 244 -2.31 -14.58 -13.81
CA ILE A 244 -3.66 -14.19 -14.24
C ILE A 244 -4.72 -15.03 -13.53
N THR A 245 -4.50 -16.35 -13.44
CA THR A 245 -5.42 -17.25 -12.72
C THR A 245 -5.53 -16.86 -11.25
N ALA A 246 -4.40 -16.59 -10.59
CA ALA A 246 -4.40 -16.15 -9.20
C ALA A 246 -5.07 -14.79 -9.00
N ALA A 247 -4.93 -13.86 -9.95
CA ALA A 247 -5.61 -12.56 -9.93
C ALA A 247 -7.12 -12.68 -10.07
N ALA A 248 -7.60 -13.56 -10.94
CA ALA A 248 -9.04 -13.83 -11.09
C ALA A 248 -9.62 -14.46 -9.81
N GLN A 249 -8.90 -15.40 -9.19
CA GLN A 249 -9.30 -16.03 -7.93
C GLN A 249 -9.34 -15.03 -6.77
N ALA A 250 -8.32 -14.18 -6.63
CA ALA A 250 -8.27 -13.14 -5.61
C ALA A 250 -9.42 -12.12 -5.77
N THR A 251 -9.68 -11.66 -7.00
CA THR A 251 -10.80 -10.73 -7.29
C THR A 251 -12.15 -11.36 -6.96
N THR A 252 -12.31 -12.65 -7.23
CA THR A 252 -13.55 -13.38 -6.89
C THR A 252 -13.71 -13.50 -5.37
N ALA A 253 -12.63 -13.76 -4.64
CA ALA A 253 -12.63 -13.83 -3.19
C ALA A 253 -12.95 -12.46 -2.55
N GLU A 254 -12.29 -11.38 -3.00
CA GLU A 254 -12.55 -10.00 -2.56
C GLU A 254 -14.02 -9.62 -2.78
N ARG A 255 -14.58 -9.88 -3.96
CA ARG A 255 -16.00 -9.64 -4.25
C ARG A 255 -16.93 -10.48 -3.39
N THR A 256 -16.54 -11.71 -3.04
CA THR A 256 -17.33 -12.58 -2.16
C THR A 256 -17.30 -12.07 -0.73
N GLU A 257 -16.16 -11.55 -0.27
CA GLU A 257 -15.99 -10.98 1.07
C GLU A 257 -16.70 -9.63 1.22
N GLU A 258 -16.66 -8.79 0.19
CA GLU A 258 -17.43 -7.54 0.13
C GLU A 258 -18.93 -7.81 0.04
N ALA A 259 -19.37 -8.77 -0.80
CA ALA A 259 -20.77 -9.21 -0.85
C ALA A 259 -21.22 -9.93 0.43
N ALA A 260 -20.29 -10.44 1.23
CA ALA A 260 -20.54 -11.01 2.54
C ALA A 260 -20.66 -9.96 3.65
N THR A 261 -20.38 -8.69 3.38
CA THR A 261 -20.50 -7.62 4.39
C THR A 261 -21.71 -6.76 4.06
N ILE A 262 -22.64 -6.65 5.00
CA ILE A 262 -23.85 -5.83 4.86
C ILE A 262 -23.73 -4.64 5.82
N ASP A 263 -23.73 -3.43 5.27
CA ASP A 263 -23.82 -2.19 6.04
C ASP A 263 -25.22 -2.04 6.63
N LEU A 264 -25.30 -1.88 7.95
CA LEU A 264 -26.56 -1.68 8.67
C LEU A 264 -26.80 -0.20 9.00
N GLY A 265 -25.81 0.66 8.85
CA GLY A 265 -25.91 2.09 9.08
C GLY A 265 -24.82 2.65 10.00
N GLU A 266 -24.77 3.98 10.08
CA GLU A 266 -23.82 4.73 10.89
C GLU A 266 -24.54 5.61 11.90
N GLY A 267 -24.04 5.64 13.14
CA GLY A 267 -24.55 6.53 14.18
C GLY A 267 -23.91 6.27 15.53
N ARG A 268 -24.38 6.99 16.56
CA ARG A 268 -23.92 6.78 17.94
C ARG A 268 -24.52 5.50 18.49
N LEU A 269 -23.67 4.56 18.89
CA LEU A 269 -24.13 3.25 19.36
C LEU A 269 -24.60 3.28 20.82
N TRP A 270 -25.80 2.77 21.02
CA TRP A 270 -26.46 2.57 22.31
C TRP A 270 -27.17 1.20 22.33
N TRP A 271 -27.73 0.84 23.47
CA TRP A 271 -28.63 -0.32 23.60
C TRP A 271 -29.81 0.02 24.50
N PRO A 272 -30.97 -0.64 24.32
CA PRO A 272 -32.13 -0.38 25.17
C PRO A 272 -31.84 -0.61 26.65
N ARG A 273 -32.44 0.19 27.53
CA ARG A 273 -32.20 0.09 28.98
C ARG A 273 -32.55 -1.29 29.55
N PHE A 274 -33.59 -1.93 29.01
CA PHE A 274 -34.03 -3.24 29.49
C PHE A 274 -32.97 -4.33 29.28
N GLU A 275 -32.11 -4.22 28.25
CA GLU A 275 -31.06 -5.19 27.96
C GLU A 275 -30.09 -5.35 29.14
N ARG A 276 -29.79 -4.23 29.81
CA ARG A 276 -28.98 -4.21 31.03
C ARG A 276 -29.78 -4.68 32.25
N GLN A 277 -31.08 -4.40 32.32
CA GLN A 277 -31.91 -4.80 33.46
C GLN A 277 -32.14 -6.32 33.50
N SER A 278 -32.22 -6.96 32.33
CA SER A 278 -32.41 -8.41 32.20
C SER A 278 -31.11 -9.17 31.92
N ASP A 279 -29.96 -8.47 31.84
CA ASP A 279 -28.66 -9.03 31.43
C ASP A 279 -28.68 -9.76 30.06
N ARG A 280 -29.63 -9.41 29.19
CA ARG A 280 -29.79 -10.06 27.88
C ARG A 280 -28.72 -9.57 26.89
N TYR A 281 -28.50 -8.26 26.81
CA TYR A 281 -27.59 -7.62 25.85
C TYR A 281 -27.77 -8.14 24.41
N GLY A 282 -29.02 -8.26 23.95
CA GLY A 282 -29.38 -8.82 22.65
C GLY A 282 -29.34 -7.85 21.49
N THR A 283 -29.63 -6.56 21.73
CA THR A 283 -29.80 -5.55 20.70
C THR A 283 -29.01 -4.27 20.95
N VAL A 284 -28.74 -3.54 19.87
CA VAL A 284 -28.19 -2.19 19.85
C VAL A 284 -29.03 -1.30 18.93
N PHE A 285 -28.99 0.01 19.14
CA PHE A 285 -29.53 1.00 18.22
C PHE A 285 -28.50 2.09 17.93
N LEU A 286 -28.71 2.81 16.82
CA LEU A 286 -27.84 3.90 16.38
C LEU A 286 -28.63 5.21 16.39
N LEU A 287 -28.10 6.22 17.07
CA LEU A 287 -28.63 7.58 17.06
C LEU A 287 -27.93 8.45 16.02
N THR A 288 -28.70 9.27 15.32
CA THR A 288 -28.24 10.19 14.27
C THR A 288 -28.70 11.63 14.55
N GLY A 289 -28.18 12.58 13.78
CA GLY A 289 -28.43 14.01 13.97
C GLY A 289 -27.44 14.68 14.93
N PRO A 290 -27.37 16.03 14.91
CA PRO A 290 -26.37 16.80 15.67
C PRO A 290 -26.49 16.58 17.19
N ASP A 291 -27.71 16.38 17.69
CA ASP A 291 -28.01 16.18 19.10
C ASP A 291 -28.38 14.73 19.46
N ALA A 292 -28.26 13.78 18.51
CA ALA A 292 -28.66 12.38 18.66
C ALA A 292 -30.15 12.20 18.99
N GLU A 293 -31.00 12.91 18.24
CA GLU A 293 -32.46 12.92 18.40
C GLU A 293 -33.16 11.95 17.45
N ASP A 294 -32.49 11.53 16.39
CA ASP A 294 -33.02 10.62 15.37
C ASP A 294 -32.40 9.21 15.50
N TYR A 295 -33.01 8.24 14.82
CA TYR A 295 -32.60 6.83 14.82
C TYR A 295 -32.29 6.34 13.41
N VAL A 296 -31.35 5.40 13.29
CA VAL A 296 -31.24 4.56 12.10
C VAL A 296 -32.40 3.57 12.09
N SER A 297 -33.16 3.53 10.98
CA SER A 297 -34.14 2.46 10.76
C SER A 297 -33.43 1.21 10.22
N PHE A 298 -33.73 0.06 10.82
CA PHE A 298 -33.27 -1.27 10.41
C PHE A 298 -34.36 -2.06 9.67
N ASP A 299 -35.35 -1.40 9.05
CA ASP A 299 -36.43 -2.09 8.32
C ASP A 299 -35.92 -2.97 7.17
N ASN A 300 -34.79 -2.57 6.56
CA ASN A 300 -34.15 -3.33 5.49
C ASN A 300 -33.02 -4.25 5.99
N ALA A 301 -32.85 -4.40 7.30
CA ALA A 301 -31.83 -5.28 7.83
C ALA A 301 -32.14 -6.75 7.45
N PRO A 302 -31.13 -7.56 7.12
CA PRO A 302 -31.30 -8.93 6.64
C PRO A 302 -31.65 -9.89 7.80
N VAL A 303 -32.87 -9.76 8.34
CA VAL A 303 -33.36 -10.59 9.45
C VAL A 303 -33.32 -12.08 9.08
N GLY A 304 -32.86 -12.91 10.01
CA GLY A 304 -32.65 -14.34 9.81
C GLY A 304 -31.28 -14.69 9.22
N GLN A 305 -30.45 -13.70 8.88
CA GLN A 305 -29.12 -13.94 8.34
C GLN A 305 -28.12 -14.26 9.48
N PRO A 306 -27.47 -15.43 9.46
CA PRO A 306 -26.38 -15.73 10.39
C PRO A 306 -25.13 -14.90 10.05
N GLY A 307 -24.46 -14.39 11.08
CA GLY A 307 -23.24 -13.61 10.90
C GLY A 307 -22.63 -13.11 12.21
N ARG A 308 -21.70 -12.17 12.07
CA ARG A 308 -21.11 -11.40 13.18
C ARG A 308 -21.49 -9.95 13.04
N LEU A 309 -21.93 -9.35 14.14
CA LEU A 309 -22.22 -7.93 14.22
C LEU A 309 -20.94 -7.20 14.62
N VAL A 310 -20.46 -6.29 13.77
CA VAL A 310 -19.18 -5.59 13.95
C VAL A 310 -19.43 -4.08 13.92
N ALA A 311 -18.91 -3.38 14.91
CA ALA A 311 -18.90 -1.92 14.96
C ALA A 311 -17.52 -1.40 14.59
N ILE A 312 -17.44 -0.58 13.54
CA ILE A 312 -16.22 0.11 13.13
C ILE A 312 -16.28 1.53 13.69
N VAL A 313 -15.30 1.90 14.51
CA VAL A 313 -15.29 3.20 15.19
C VAL A 313 -14.95 4.31 14.20
N VAL A 314 -15.89 5.25 14.00
CA VAL A 314 -15.75 6.40 13.08
C VAL A 314 -15.28 7.65 13.85
N GLU A 315 -15.85 7.90 15.02
CA GLU A 315 -15.49 9.03 15.88
C GLU A 315 -15.49 8.58 17.35
N THR A 316 -14.51 9.07 18.10
CA THR A 316 -14.37 8.71 19.52
C THR A 316 -14.79 9.85 20.44
N ARG A 317 -15.40 9.50 21.58
CA ARG A 317 -15.83 10.42 22.63
C ARG A 317 -15.49 9.84 24.00
N ARG A 318 -15.10 10.70 24.95
CA ARG A 318 -14.95 10.25 26.35
C ARG A 318 -16.32 9.91 26.90
N SER A 319 -16.52 8.63 27.24
CA SER A 319 -17.77 8.18 27.87
C SER A 319 -17.82 8.68 29.32
N GLY A 320 -18.92 9.35 29.69
CA GLY A 320 -19.24 9.73 31.07
C GLY A 320 -19.93 8.62 31.87
N HIS A 321 -20.13 7.43 31.28
CA HIS A 321 -20.82 6.31 31.91
C HIS A 321 -19.92 5.65 32.97
N CYS A 322 -20.43 5.40 34.18
CA CYS A 322 -19.67 4.77 35.28
C CYS A 322 -19.33 3.28 35.02
N GLY A 323 -19.91 2.71 33.96
CA GLY A 323 -19.80 1.29 33.65
C GLY A 323 -20.77 0.43 34.47
N ASP A 324 -20.56 -0.88 34.40
CA ASP A 324 -21.18 -1.85 35.28
C ASP A 324 -20.20 -2.21 36.40
N ILE A 325 -20.36 -1.58 37.55
CA ILE A 325 -19.50 -1.75 38.72
C ILE A 325 -19.59 -3.19 39.25
N ALA A 326 -20.78 -3.80 39.24
CA ALA A 326 -20.99 -5.16 39.72
C ALA A 326 -20.25 -6.19 38.84
N ARG A 327 -20.17 -5.92 37.54
CA ARG A 327 -19.46 -6.76 36.56
C ARG A 327 -18.02 -6.30 36.27
N SER A 328 -17.54 -5.26 36.95
CA SER A 328 -16.22 -4.64 36.71
C SER A 328 -16.00 -4.26 35.23
N LEU A 329 -17.05 -3.81 34.56
CA LEU A 329 -17.01 -3.35 33.18
C LEU A 329 -16.97 -1.82 33.18
N ALA A 330 -15.90 -1.23 32.67
CA ALA A 330 -15.79 0.22 32.50
C ALA A 330 -15.65 0.55 31.01
N PRO A 331 -16.23 1.66 30.52
CA PRO A 331 -15.96 2.13 29.17
C PRO A 331 -14.47 2.40 29.00
N VAL A 332 -13.89 1.87 27.92
CA VAL A 332 -12.53 2.21 27.47
C VAL A 332 -12.69 2.85 26.11
N THR A 333 -12.13 4.05 25.93
CA THR A 333 -12.19 4.75 24.63
C THR A 333 -11.43 3.94 23.57
N PRO A 334 -12.09 3.49 22.50
CA PRO A 334 -11.44 2.78 21.41
C PRO A 334 -10.67 3.73 20.49
N SER A 335 -9.94 3.18 19.51
CA SER A 335 -9.27 3.97 18.47
C SER A 335 -10.17 4.20 17.25
N VAL A 336 -10.05 5.34 16.57
CA VAL A 336 -10.71 5.55 15.27
C VAL A 336 -10.19 4.51 14.27
N GLY A 337 -11.09 3.87 13.53
CA GLY A 337 -10.82 2.76 12.62
C GLY A 337 -10.76 1.38 13.29
N GLU A 338 -10.89 1.29 14.62
CA GLU A 338 -10.92 0.01 15.33
C GLU A 338 -12.19 -0.78 14.99
N GLU A 339 -12.04 -2.07 14.67
CA GLU A 339 -13.16 -2.99 14.47
C GLU A 339 -13.45 -3.76 15.77
N ILE A 340 -14.67 -3.61 16.27
CA ILE A 340 -15.11 -4.25 17.52
C ILE A 340 -16.26 -5.21 17.20
N THR A 341 -16.01 -6.52 17.34
CA THR A 341 -17.05 -7.54 17.18
C THR A 341 -17.96 -7.52 18.42
N LEU A 342 -19.24 -7.23 18.22
CA LEU A 342 -20.25 -7.22 19.27
C LEU A 342 -20.75 -8.61 19.59
N GLY A 343 -20.86 -9.51 18.61
CA GLY A 343 -21.34 -10.87 18.82
C GLY A 343 -21.42 -11.68 17.55
N ALA A 344 -21.87 -12.93 17.69
CA ALA A 344 -22.14 -13.86 16.59
C ALA A 344 -23.48 -14.56 16.82
N GLY A 345 -24.24 -14.77 15.75
CA GLY A 345 -25.54 -15.42 15.82
C GLY A 345 -26.40 -15.10 14.61
N THR A 346 -27.70 -15.26 14.77
CA THR A 346 -28.70 -14.97 13.73
C THR A 346 -29.28 -13.57 13.93
N LEU A 347 -29.21 -12.72 12.90
CA LEU A 347 -29.65 -11.33 12.98
C LEU A 347 -31.16 -11.21 13.14
N PHE A 348 -31.57 -10.36 14.08
CA PHE A 348 -32.97 -9.96 14.26
C PHE A 348 -33.07 -8.46 14.53
N THR A 349 -34.29 -7.94 14.51
CA THR A 349 -34.57 -6.54 14.81
C THR A 349 -35.73 -6.43 15.80
N ASP A 350 -35.62 -5.48 16.73
CA ASP A 350 -36.68 -5.14 17.69
C ASP A 350 -37.28 -3.79 17.31
N ALA A 351 -38.60 -3.66 17.47
CA ALA A 351 -39.31 -2.40 17.29
C ALA A 351 -39.33 -1.62 18.60
N ASP A 352 -39.28 -0.29 18.49
CA ASP A 352 -39.66 0.57 19.60
C ASP A 352 -41.19 0.71 19.58
N ASP A 353 -41.84 0.23 20.64
CA ASP A 353 -43.31 0.17 20.75
C ASP A 353 -43.96 1.57 20.68
N ASP A 354 -43.24 2.63 21.04
CA ASP A 354 -43.74 4.01 21.01
C ASP A 354 -43.57 4.68 19.63
N LEU A 355 -42.60 4.23 18.83
CA LEU A 355 -42.26 4.82 17.52
C LEU A 355 -42.79 4.01 16.32
N GLY A 356 -43.11 2.72 16.51
CA GLY A 356 -43.62 1.85 15.45
C GLY A 356 -42.61 1.52 14.34
N VAL A 357 -41.32 1.81 14.56
CA VAL A 357 -40.20 1.57 13.62
C VAL A 357 -39.20 0.60 14.25
N ARG A 358 -38.55 -0.22 13.43
CA ARG A 358 -37.46 -1.11 13.86
C ARG A 358 -36.18 -0.31 14.09
N THR A 359 -36.01 0.20 15.30
CA THR A 359 -34.88 1.05 15.68
C THR A 359 -33.71 0.28 16.28
N ALA A 360 -33.91 -1.01 16.62
CA ALA A 360 -32.89 -1.84 17.24
C ALA A 360 -32.56 -3.09 16.39
N VAL A 361 -31.29 -3.46 16.35
CA VAL A 361 -30.76 -4.64 15.66
C VAL A 361 -29.92 -5.49 16.63
N GLY A 362 -30.04 -6.81 16.52
CA GLY A 362 -29.43 -7.73 17.47
C GLY A 362 -29.06 -9.07 16.86
N LEU A 363 -28.48 -9.95 17.69
CA LEU A 363 -28.13 -11.32 17.33
C LEU A 363 -28.72 -12.31 18.34
N VAL A 364 -29.42 -13.32 17.86
CA VAL A 364 -29.78 -14.50 18.66
C VAL A 364 -28.58 -15.46 18.63
N PRO A 365 -27.97 -15.81 19.77
CA PRO A 365 -26.81 -16.69 19.78
C PRO A 365 -27.21 -18.15 19.51
N ASP A 366 -26.35 -18.89 18.82
CA ASP A 366 -26.63 -20.27 18.41
C ASP A 366 -26.39 -21.30 19.53
N ASP A 367 -25.85 -20.87 20.68
CA ASP A 367 -25.47 -21.72 21.82
C ASP A 367 -26.56 -21.83 22.91
N GLY A 368 -27.70 -21.18 22.71
CA GLY A 368 -28.87 -21.28 23.60
C GLY A 368 -28.71 -20.58 24.95
N ARG A 369 -27.75 -19.66 25.09
CA ARG A 369 -27.62 -18.84 26.31
C ARG A 369 -28.73 -17.79 26.42
N ASP A 370 -29.18 -17.53 27.63
CA ASP A 370 -30.25 -16.56 27.92
C ASP A 370 -29.74 -15.16 28.30
N THR A 371 -28.43 -15.00 28.48
CA THR A 371 -27.77 -13.75 28.87
C THR A 371 -26.56 -13.45 27.98
N ASP A 372 -26.14 -12.18 27.95
CA ASP A 372 -24.95 -11.70 27.24
C ASP A 372 -24.88 -12.11 25.76
N TRP A 373 -26.00 -11.99 25.04
CA TRP A 373 -26.13 -12.35 23.62
C TRP A 373 -25.11 -11.62 22.74
N LEU A 374 -24.83 -10.35 23.03
CA LEU A 374 -23.67 -9.59 22.58
C LEU A 374 -22.66 -9.46 23.74
N ASP A 375 -21.36 -9.34 23.42
CA ASP A 375 -20.29 -9.16 24.40
C ASP A 375 -20.43 -7.80 25.12
N PRO A 376 -20.75 -7.79 26.43
CA PRO A 376 -20.90 -6.56 27.17
C PRO A 376 -19.63 -5.71 27.19
N ARG A 377 -18.43 -6.32 27.16
CA ARG A 377 -17.17 -5.55 27.09
C ARG A 377 -17.06 -4.79 25.78
N ALA A 378 -17.44 -5.42 24.67
CA ALA A 378 -17.48 -4.79 23.36
C ALA A 378 -18.51 -3.64 23.35
N LEU A 379 -19.71 -3.87 23.90
CA LEU A 379 -20.75 -2.84 24.01
C LEU A 379 -20.28 -1.63 24.81
N TYR A 380 -19.67 -1.83 26.00
CA TYR A 380 -19.17 -0.71 26.81
C TYR A 380 -18.01 0.05 26.15
N ARG A 381 -17.24 -0.57 25.26
CA ARG A 381 -16.22 0.12 24.44
C ARG A 381 -16.86 0.96 23.32
N CYS A 382 -17.92 0.46 22.70
CA CYS A 382 -18.63 1.17 21.62
C CYS A 382 -19.65 2.19 22.12
N HIS A 383 -20.02 2.14 23.40
CA HIS A 383 -21.03 3.01 23.98
C HIS A 383 -20.74 4.49 23.71
N ASN A 384 -21.71 5.16 23.10
CA ASN A 384 -21.66 6.58 22.78
C ASN A 384 -20.55 7.00 21.81
N GLN A 385 -19.89 6.04 21.15
CA GLN A 385 -18.99 6.30 20.02
C GLN A 385 -19.83 6.35 18.75
N THR A 386 -19.38 7.14 17.76
CA THR A 386 -19.95 7.06 16.41
C THR A 386 -19.35 5.85 15.72
N VAL A 387 -20.19 4.92 15.28
CA VAL A 387 -19.74 3.69 14.62
C VAL A 387 -20.51 3.48 13.32
N ARG A 388 -19.85 2.83 12.37
CA ARG A 388 -20.50 2.17 11.25
C ARG A 388 -20.73 0.71 11.63
N LEU A 389 -21.97 0.26 11.59
CA LEU A 389 -22.37 -1.07 12.02
C LEU A 389 -22.52 -1.99 10.82
N GLU A 390 -21.86 -3.15 10.85
CA GLU A 390 -21.84 -4.11 9.75
C GLU A 390 -22.28 -5.50 10.23
N LEU A 391 -23.02 -6.22 9.40
CA LEU A 391 -23.18 -7.67 9.51
C LEU A 391 -22.19 -8.35 8.56
N ARG A 392 -21.28 -9.16 9.11
CA ARG A 392 -20.33 -9.98 8.34
C ARG A 392 -20.81 -11.43 8.23
N ILE A 393 -21.18 -11.82 7.01
CA ILE A 393 -21.69 -13.14 6.62
C ILE A 393 -20.52 -14.05 6.23
N GLY A 394 -20.04 -14.88 7.16
CA GLY A 394 -18.90 -15.75 6.87
C GLY A 394 -18.56 -16.70 8.02
N SER A 395 -18.12 -17.91 7.65
CA SER A 395 -18.18 -19.19 8.39
C SER A 395 -18.23 -19.13 9.92
N HIS A 396 -19.21 -19.84 10.51
CA HIS A 396 -19.36 -20.22 11.92
C HIS A 396 -18.19 -21.04 12.53
N THR A 397 -16.96 -20.94 12.03
CA THR A 397 -15.84 -21.65 12.64
C THR A 397 -15.14 -20.77 13.68
N ASN A 398 -15.59 -20.99 14.91
CA ASN A 398 -14.88 -20.63 16.14
C ASN A 398 -13.41 -21.09 16.02
N LYS A 399 -12.46 -20.16 15.84
CA LYS A 399 -11.03 -20.43 15.59
C LYS A 399 -10.28 -20.94 16.85
N ARG A 400 -10.98 -21.63 17.76
CA ARG A 400 -10.47 -22.16 19.05
C ARG A 400 -10.58 -23.68 19.22
N ALA A 401 -10.91 -24.44 18.18
CA ALA A 401 -11.02 -25.91 18.25
C ALA A 401 -10.04 -26.67 17.34
N ARG A 402 -8.78 -26.22 17.25
CA ARG A 402 -7.71 -26.96 16.53
C ARG A 402 -6.42 -27.20 17.32
N ASP A 403 -6.45 -27.01 18.64
CA ASP A 403 -5.26 -27.18 19.48
C ASP A 403 -5.46 -28.13 20.66
N THR A 404 -6.23 -29.22 20.49
CA THR A 404 -6.25 -30.35 21.44
C THR A 404 -6.66 -31.65 20.75
N THR A 405 -5.92 -32.13 19.75
CA THR A 405 -5.91 -33.55 19.33
C THR A 405 -4.68 -33.85 18.46
N SER A 406 -3.51 -33.79 19.08
CA SER A 406 -2.29 -34.46 18.59
C SER A 406 -1.30 -34.58 19.74
N ARG A 407 -1.62 -35.48 20.69
CA ARG A 407 -0.69 -36.07 21.66
C ARG A 407 -1.41 -37.18 22.43
N ALA A 408 -1.65 -38.29 21.75
CA ALA A 408 -1.82 -39.63 22.35
C ALA A 408 -2.06 -40.63 21.21
N ALA A 409 -0.98 -41.23 20.72
CA ALA A 409 -0.85 -42.60 20.21
C ALA A 409 0.58 -42.77 19.69
#